data_AF-A0A969G3P8-F1
#
_entry.id   AF-A0A969G3P8-F1
#
_cell.length_a   1.000
_cell.length_b   1.000
_cell.length_c   1.000
_cell.angle_alpha   90.00
_cell.angle_beta   90.00
_cell.angle_gamma   90.00
#
_symmetry.space_group_name_H-M   'P 1'
#
loop_
_entity.id
_entity.type
_entity.pdbx_description
1 polymer ?
#
loop_
_entity_poly.entity_id
_entity_poly.type
_entity_poly.pdbx_seq_one_letter_code
_entity_poly.pdbx_strand_id
1 'polypeptide(L)'
;MGTLDQSTDSYDLDRWELLNAYLDGELTTVEEQQIEQWLQEDPTYRHLYQHLIALSEGCHRLPEPPPSASYGELYQGVFAEIDKQESIDGDGGGRRPLLWG
;
A
#
# COMPACT_ATOMS: atom_id res chain seq x y z
N MET A 1 18.41 -32.78 3.54
CA MET A 1 17.08 -32.94 4.14
C MET A 1 17.01 -32.00 5.34
N GLY A 2 16.87 -30.70 5.11
CA GLY A 2 16.71 -29.70 6.17
C GLY A 2 15.25 -29.29 6.18
N THR A 3 14.52 -29.66 7.23
CA THR A 3 13.15 -29.22 7.45
C THR A 3 13.18 -27.73 7.68
N LEU A 4 12.71 -26.96 6.70
CA LEU A 4 12.43 -25.54 6.86
C LEU A 4 11.35 -25.44 7.94
N ASP A 5 11.72 -24.93 9.12
CA ASP A 5 10.82 -24.70 10.24
C ASP A 5 9.90 -23.53 9.91
N GLN A 6 8.81 -23.81 9.18
CA GLN A 6 7.80 -22.82 8.78
C GLN A 6 6.83 -22.45 9.91
N SER A 7 7.00 -22.99 11.12
CA SER A 7 6.07 -22.76 12.23
C SER A 7 6.30 -21.40 12.91
N THR A 8 7.51 -20.87 12.82
CA THR A 8 7.91 -19.66 13.57
C THR A 8 7.53 -18.37 12.83
N ASP A 9 7.46 -18.40 11.49
CA ASP A 9 7.06 -17.23 10.68
C ASP A 9 5.57 -16.86 10.83
N SER A 10 4.67 -17.85 11.03
CA SER A 10 3.23 -17.58 11.11
C SER A 10 2.85 -16.80 12.37
N TYR A 11 3.51 -17.08 13.49
CA TYR A 11 3.20 -16.48 14.79
C TYR A 11 3.58 -14.99 14.85
N ASP A 12 4.71 -14.63 14.23
CA ASP A 12 5.14 -13.24 14.14
C ASP A 12 4.30 -12.45 13.14
N LEU A 13 3.78 -13.11 12.09
CA LEU A 13 2.89 -12.49 11.12
C LEU A 13 1.52 -12.13 11.72
N ASP A 14 0.92 -13.04 12.49
CA ASP A 14 -0.37 -12.79 13.17
C ASP A 14 -0.25 -11.62 14.17
N ARG A 15 0.86 -11.58 14.91
CA ARG A 15 1.17 -10.48 15.84
C ARG A 15 1.41 -9.15 15.12
N TRP A 16 1.96 -9.20 13.92
CA TRP A 16 2.18 -8.02 13.08
C TRP A 16 0.86 -7.50 12.49
N GLU A 17 -0.01 -8.39 12.03
CA GLU A 17 -1.33 -8.05 11.51
C GLU A 17 -2.19 -7.38 12.59
N LEU A 18 -2.23 -7.95 13.80
CA LEU A 18 -2.90 -7.34 14.94
C LEU A 18 -2.33 -5.96 15.29
N LEU A 19 -1.00 -5.78 15.23
CA LEU A 19 -0.39 -4.48 15.54
C LEU A 19 -0.74 -3.40 14.51
N ASN A 20 -0.82 -3.74 13.23
CA ASN A 20 -1.27 -2.79 12.22
C ASN A 20 -2.75 -2.45 12.37
N ALA A 21 -3.59 -3.46 12.61
CA ALA A 21 -5.00 -3.23 12.90
C ALA A 21 -5.20 -2.31 14.12
N TYR A 22 -4.34 -2.42 15.14
CA TYR A 22 -4.33 -1.51 16.29
C TYR A 22 -4.03 -0.06 15.89
N LEU A 23 -3.06 0.14 15.01
CA LEU A 23 -2.64 1.47 14.55
C LEU A 23 -3.71 2.14 13.68
N ASP A 24 -4.42 1.35 12.86
CA ASP A 24 -5.53 1.83 12.02
C ASP A 24 -6.85 1.97 12.81
N GLY A 25 -6.89 1.48 14.06
CA GLY A 25 -8.06 1.54 14.93
C GLY A 25 -9.15 0.53 14.57
N GLU A 26 -8.80 -0.56 13.89
CA GLU A 26 -9.72 -1.60 13.43
C GLU A 26 -9.83 -2.78 14.41
N LEU A 27 -9.19 -2.72 15.58
CA LEU A 27 -9.26 -3.78 16.60
C LEU A 27 -10.51 -3.73 17.48
N THR A 28 -10.87 -4.89 18.02
CA THR A 28 -11.87 -4.98 19.08
C THR A 28 -11.26 -4.71 20.47
N THR A 29 -12.08 -4.31 21.44
CA THR A 29 -11.65 -3.97 22.81
C THR A 29 -10.95 -5.11 23.56
N VAL A 30 -11.13 -6.36 23.12
CA VAL A 30 -10.44 -7.53 23.69
C VAL A 30 -9.01 -7.65 23.13
N GLU A 31 -8.84 -7.37 21.85
CA GLU A 31 -7.53 -7.43 21.18
C GLU A 31 -6.66 -6.23 21.57
N GLU A 32 -7.27 -5.06 21.80
CA GLU A 32 -6.55 -3.88 22.33
C GLU A 32 -5.88 -4.19 23.68
N GLN A 33 -6.60 -4.84 24.62
CA GLN A 33 -6.02 -5.21 25.92
C GLN A 33 -4.87 -6.21 25.77
N GLN A 34 -4.97 -7.12 24.80
CA GLN A 34 -3.92 -8.10 24.52
C GLN A 34 -2.67 -7.42 23.94
N ILE A 35 -2.84 -6.46 23.04
CA ILE A 35 -1.74 -5.61 22.53
C ILE A 35 -1.11 -4.81 23.66
N GLU A 36 -1.90 -4.18 24.53
CA GLU A 36 -1.39 -3.42 25.68
C GLU A 36 -0.54 -4.28 26.62
N GLN A 37 -0.97 -5.51 26.89
CA GLN A 37 -0.20 -6.46 27.69
C GLN A 37 1.14 -6.80 27.00
N TRP A 38 1.14 -7.11 25.70
CA TRP A 38 2.37 -7.38 24.96
C TRP A 38 3.30 -6.18 24.89
N LEU A 39 2.77 -4.96 24.76
CA LEU A 39 3.56 -3.74 24.82
C LEU A 39 4.22 -3.52 26.18
N GLN A 40 3.62 -4.02 27.28
CA GLN A 40 4.23 -3.97 28.61
C GLN A 40 5.29 -5.05 28.83
N GLU A 41 5.03 -6.27 28.37
CA GLU A 41 5.84 -7.46 28.65
C GLU A 41 7.01 -7.65 27.67
N ASP A 42 6.86 -7.25 26.40
CA ASP A 42 7.82 -7.50 25.33
C ASP A 42 8.47 -6.20 24.82
N PRO A 43 9.76 -5.97 25.13
CA PRO A 43 10.48 -4.78 24.65
C PRO A 43 10.69 -4.79 23.12
N THR A 44 10.75 -5.96 22.48
CA THR A 44 10.88 -6.10 21.02
C THR A 44 9.61 -5.64 20.34
N TYR A 45 8.46 -6.06 20.88
CA TYR A 45 7.15 -5.66 20.38
C TYR A 45 6.91 -4.15 20.54
N ARG A 46 7.36 -3.58 21.66
CA ARG A 46 7.35 -2.11 21.86
C ARG A 46 8.22 -1.38 20.84
N HIS A 47 9.38 -1.93 20.49
CA HIS A 47 10.26 -1.31 19.50
C HIS A 47 9.65 -1.34 18.10
N LEU A 48 9.00 -2.44 17.73
CA LEU A 48 8.25 -2.58 16.47
C LEU A 48 7.12 -1.54 16.40
N TYR A 49 6.34 -1.40 17.47
CA TYR A 49 5.28 -0.40 17.57
C TYR A 49 5.81 1.03 17.39
N GLN A 50 6.91 1.38 18.06
CA GLN A 50 7.55 2.69 17.90
C GLN A 50 8.03 2.94 16.48
N HIS A 51 8.57 1.91 15.82
CA HIS A 51 9.06 2.01 14.45
C HIS A 51 7.91 2.22 13.45
N LEU A 52 6.78 1.53 13.62
CA LEU A 52 5.59 1.69 12.79
C LEU A 52 4.98 3.09 12.93
N ILE A 53 4.89 3.62 14.16
CA ILE A 53 4.45 5.01 14.37
C ILE A 53 5.38 6.00 13.71
N ALA A 54 6.71 5.84 13.86
CA ALA A 54 7.66 6.73 13.22
C ALA A 54 7.54 6.70 11.69
N LEU A 55 7.28 5.53 11.10
CA LEU A 55 7.05 5.37 9.67
C LEU A 55 5.76 6.05 9.22
N SER A 56 4.64 5.85 9.94
CA SER A 56 3.36 6.45 9.59
C SER A 56 3.40 7.98 9.70
N GLU A 57 4.06 8.52 10.73
CA GLU A 57 4.34 9.94 10.87
C GLU A 57 5.21 10.46 9.72
N GLY A 58 6.23 9.70 9.32
CA GLY A 58 7.09 10.02 8.19
C GLY A 58 6.29 10.18 6.89
N CYS A 59 5.39 9.23 6.61
CA CYS A 59 4.48 9.31 5.47
C CYS A 59 3.52 10.50 5.55
N HIS A 60 2.96 10.80 6.73
CA HIS A 60 2.07 11.95 6.93
C HIS A 60 2.78 13.31 6.77
N ARG A 61 4.08 13.36 7.08
CA ARG A 61 4.92 14.56 6.94
C ARG A 61 5.51 14.73 5.55
N LEU A 62 5.25 13.81 4.62
CA LEU A 62 5.69 14.00 3.24
C LEU A 62 5.07 15.29 2.72
N PRO A 63 5.89 16.23 2.21
CA PRO A 63 5.36 17.46 1.65
C PRO A 63 4.44 17.10 0.50
N GLU A 64 3.27 17.73 0.46
CA GLU A 64 2.41 17.62 -0.70
C GLU A 64 3.23 18.04 -1.93
N PRO A 65 3.31 17.20 -2.97
CA PRO A 65 4.02 17.59 -4.18
C PRO A 65 3.39 18.90 -4.66
N PRO A 66 4.20 19.90 -5.04
CA PRO A 66 3.66 21.17 -5.52
C PRO A 66 2.71 20.87 -6.68
N PRO A 67 1.56 21.57 -6.78
CA PRO A 67 0.59 21.33 -7.85
C PRO A 67 1.31 21.56 -9.19
N SER A 68 1.67 20.46 -9.84
CA SER A 68 2.52 20.47 -11.03
C SER A 68 1.72 20.66 -12.32
N ALA A 69 0.41 20.46 -12.26
CA ALA A 69 -0.54 20.67 -13.34
C ALA A 69 -1.97 20.70 -12.78
N SER A 70 -2.87 21.44 -13.43
CA SER A 70 -4.30 21.31 -13.17
C SER A 70 -4.78 19.89 -13.54
N TYR A 71 -5.86 19.43 -12.90
CA TYR A 71 -6.47 18.15 -13.24
C TYR A 71 -6.73 18.00 -14.75
N GLY A 72 -7.17 19.07 -15.43
CA GLY A 72 -7.42 19.08 -16.87
C GLY A 72 -6.17 18.80 -17.71
N GLU A 73 -5.02 19.35 -17.32
CA GLU A 73 -3.74 19.12 -18.01
C GLU A 73 -3.22 17.68 -17.80
N LEU A 74 -3.43 17.11 -16.59
CA LEU A 74 -3.11 15.71 -16.31
C LEU A 74 -3.99 14.75 -17.13
N TYR A 75 -5.31 15.01 -17.20
CA TYR A 75 -6.21 14.21 -18.02
C TYR A 75 -5.79 14.24 -19.49
N GLN A 76 -5.51 15.42 -20.04
CA GLN A 76 -5.07 15.53 -21.43
C GLN A 76 -3.74 14.81 -21.68
N GLY A 77 -2.78 14.88 -20.74
CA GLY A 77 -1.51 14.18 -20.85
C GLY A 77 -1.67 12.65 -20.86
N VAL A 78 -2.50 12.10 -19.98
CA VAL A 78 -2.78 10.66 -19.93
C VAL A 78 -3.46 10.19 -21.22
N PHE A 79 -4.50 10.89 -21.69
CA PHE A 79 -5.19 10.50 -22.93
C PHE A 79 -4.28 10.66 -24.17
N ALA A 80 -3.45 11.69 -24.23
CA ALA A 80 -2.49 11.87 -25.31
C ALA A 80 -1.42 10.77 -25.34
N GLU A 81 -1.05 10.20 -24.19
CA GLU A 81 -0.11 9.07 -24.12
C GLU A 81 -0.77 7.76 -24.55
N ILE A 82 -2.02 7.52 -24.14
CA ILE A 82 -2.82 6.36 -24.57
C ILE A 82 -3.00 6.38 -26.10
N ASP A 83 -3.38 7.54 -26.67
CA ASP A 83 -3.55 7.71 -28.12
C ASP A 83 -2.24 7.48 -28.91
N LYS A 84 -1.09 7.82 -28.32
CA LYS A 84 0.22 7.53 -28.94
C LYS A 84 0.56 6.05 -28.93
N GLN A 85 0.20 5.31 -27.89
CA GLN A 85 0.44 3.86 -27.82
C GLN A 85 -0.41 3.10 -28.85
N GLU A 86 -1.68 3.49 -29.01
CA GLU A 86 -2.55 2.95 -30.06
C GLU A 86 -2.04 3.25 -31.49
N SER A 87 -1.24 4.32 -31.65
CA SER A 87 -0.62 4.67 -32.92
C SER A 87 0.69 3.90 -33.19
N ILE A 88 1.35 3.32 -32.18
CA ILE A 88 2.63 2.60 -32.34
C ILE A 88 2.42 1.14 -32.79
N ASP A 89 1.25 0.55 -32.51
CA ASP A 89 0.86 -0.76 -33.05
C ASP A 89 0.26 -0.70 -34.48
N GLY A 90 0.33 0.46 -35.12
CA GLY A 90 -0.30 0.77 -36.41
C GLY A 90 0.56 0.59 -37.67
N ASP A 91 1.69 -0.12 -37.65
CA ASP A 91 2.32 -0.64 -38.89
C ASP A 91 1.92 -2.11 -39.10
N GLY A 92 0.66 -2.30 -39.49
CA GLY A 92 0.08 -3.64 -39.52
C GLY A 92 -1.32 -3.72 -40.14
N GLY A 93 -1.50 -3.16 -41.34
CA GLY A 93 -2.50 -3.65 -42.29
C GLY A 93 -3.97 -3.67 -41.83
N GLY A 94 -4.64 -2.53 -41.98
CA GLY A 94 -6.05 -2.40 -42.36
C GLY A 94 -7.12 -3.08 -41.50
N ARG A 95 -7.95 -2.29 -40.80
CA ARG A 95 -9.35 -2.65 -40.51
C ARG A 95 -10.23 -1.43 -40.15
N ARG A 96 -11.17 -1.19 -41.08
CA ARG A 96 -12.56 -0.67 -41.03
C ARG A 96 -12.98 0.36 -39.95
N PRO A 97 -13.72 1.42 -40.36
CA PRO A 97 -14.32 2.37 -39.42
C PRO A 97 -15.48 1.74 -38.65
N LEU A 98 -15.45 1.83 -37.32
CA LEU A 98 -16.61 1.56 -36.46
C LEU A 98 -17.53 2.79 -36.50
N LEU A 99 -18.60 2.66 -37.29
CA LEU A 99 -19.79 3.51 -37.18
C LEU A 99 -20.47 3.18 -35.85
N TRP A 100 -20.48 4.14 -34.92
CA TRP A 100 -21.43 4.13 -33.81
C TRP A 100 -22.78 4.66 -34.33
N GLY A 101 -23.79 3.81 -34.26
CA GLY A 101 -25.21 4.13 -34.35
C GLY A 101 -25.93 3.39 -33.23
#